data_AF-A0A9N8H5V7-F1
#
_entry.id   AF-A0A9N8H5V7-F1
#
_cell.length_a   1.000
_cell.length_b   1.000
_cell.length_c   1.000
_cell.angle_alpha   90.00
_cell.angle_beta   90.00
_cell.angle_gamma   90.00
#
_symmetry.space_group_name_H-M   'P 1'
#
loop_
_entity.id
_entity.type
_entity.pdbx_description
1 polymer ?
#
loop_
_entity_poly.entity_id
_entity_poly.type
_entity_poly.pdbx_seq_one_letter_code
_entity_poly.pdbx_strand_id
1 'polypeptide(L)'
;MSFDFSCVDWSDDDSSPFDQCESSVSSISSSESSVTSTTSLTPTNTRSTRVRFAQEDEVFEVLHVKDFSEDDIKAAWYRPEEFREMRFQIQRDIFLMEQQRNDLSVESDTFTKRGLECRTSEGSLKRSQQRLKAYAAVLQTQQRLWREGREDPEQIAAAYRLVSSRCLGMALLQGIQDHHDVRERTVETPSQSSNPSCPVLEDDDDDEDDSCAPNKPKECKIISSRRLAVLEDIKILSGASELELWSASPAAA
;
A
#
# COMPACT_ATOMS: atom_id res chain seq x y z
N MET A 1 6.65 22.31 -27.00
CA MET A 1 6.50 20.87 -27.28
C MET A 1 5.21 20.44 -26.62
N SER A 2 4.11 20.37 -27.37
CA SER A 2 2.84 19.88 -26.84
C SER A 2 2.91 18.36 -26.85
N PHE A 3 3.02 17.75 -25.66
CA PHE A 3 2.91 16.30 -25.53
C PHE A 3 1.43 15.94 -25.62
N ASP A 4 1.05 15.35 -26.75
CA ASP A 4 -0.31 14.90 -27.00
C ASP A 4 -0.58 13.66 -26.13
N PHE A 5 -1.18 13.87 -24.95
CA PHE A 5 -1.55 12.81 -23.99
C PHE A 5 -2.85 12.09 -24.39
N SER A 6 -3.38 12.37 -25.59
CA SER A 6 -4.71 11.97 -26.04
C SER A 6 -4.87 10.49 -26.42
N CYS A 7 -3.85 9.64 -26.22
CA CYS A 7 -3.91 8.27 -26.75
C CYS A 7 -3.28 7.17 -25.89
N VAL A 8 -3.17 7.35 -24.57
CA VAL A 8 -3.24 6.18 -23.67
C VAL A 8 -4.70 6.08 -23.26
N ASP A 9 -5.50 5.55 -24.16
CA ASP A 9 -6.83 5.08 -23.84
C ASP A 9 -6.65 3.97 -22.80
N TRP A 10 -6.66 4.36 -21.53
CA TRP A 10 -7.05 3.49 -20.43
C TRP A 10 -8.54 3.27 -20.57
N SER A 11 -8.99 2.73 -21.71
CA SER A 11 -10.21 1.96 -21.72
C SER A 11 -10.02 1.00 -20.55
N ASP A 12 -10.98 1.00 -19.62
CA ASP A 12 -11.06 0.11 -18.47
C ASP A 12 -11.23 -1.36 -18.94
N ASP A 13 -10.47 -1.78 -19.96
CA ASP A 13 -10.13 -3.14 -20.30
C ASP A 13 -8.94 -3.59 -19.43
N ASP A 14 -9.02 -3.26 -18.13
CA ASP A 14 -8.54 -4.17 -17.08
C ASP A 14 -9.58 -5.30 -16.92
N SER A 15 -10.06 -5.84 -18.06
CA SER A 15 -10.45 -7.23 -18.17
C SER A 15 -9.17 -8.04 -17.97
N SER A 16 -8.64 -8.00 -16.75
CA SER A 16 -7.81 -9.05 -16.21
C SER A 16 -8.45 -10.34 -16.68
N PRO A 17 -7.78 -11.18 -17.50
CA PRO A 17 -8.35 -12.42 -18.02
C PRO A 17 -8.63 -13.45 -16.92
N PHE A 18 -8.59 -13.03 -15.65
CA PHE A 18 -8.84 -13.81 -14.46
C PHE A 18 -10.14 -13.46 -13.70
N ASP A 19 -10.86 -12.39 -14.08
CA ASP A 19 -12.12 -12.01 -13.41
C ASP A 19 -13.37 -12.75 -13.94
N GLN A 20 -13.20 -13.73 -14.83
CA GLN A 20 -14.29 -14.63 -15.27
C GLN A 20 -14.43 -15.91 -14.42
N CYS A 21 -13.90 -15.94 -13.19
CA CYS A 21 -14.27 -16.98 -12.24
C CYS A 21 -15.54 -16.55 -11.49
N GLU A 22 -16.67 -16.52 -12.20
CA GLU A 22 -17.99 -16.60 -11.55
C GLU A 22 -18.17 -18.03 -11.00
N SER A 23 -17.40 -18.33 -9.95
CA SER A 23 -17.58 -19.49 -9.10
C SER A 23 -18.96 -19.39 -8.48
N SER A 24 -19.86 -20.25 -8.94
CA SER A 24 -21.13 -20.54 -8.28
C SER A 24 -20.88 -20.80 -6.79
N VAL A 25 -21.14 -19.79 -5.95
CA VAL A 25 -21.11 -19.91 -4.50
C VAL A 25 -22.29 -20.80 -4.10
N SER A 26 -22.06 -22.10 -4.07
CA SER A 26 -22.97 -23.05 -3.44
C SER A 26 -23.11 -22.66 -1.97
N SER A 27 -24.37 -22.51 -1.55
CA SER A 27 -24.79 -22.09 -0.21
C SER A 27 -24.05 -22.87 0.87
N ILE A 28 -23.10 -22.20 1.53
CA ILE A 28 -22.41 -22.70 2.72
C ILE A 28 -23.43 -22.64 3.85
N SER A 29 -24.07 -23.77 4.13
CA SER A 29 -24.98 -23.95 5.26
C SER A 29 -24.19 -23.77 6.55
N SER A 30 -24.40 -22.65 7.23
CA SER A 30 -23.82 -22.34 8.54
C SER A 30 -24.33 -23.34 9.59
N SER A 31 -23.49 -24.33 9.91
CA SER A 31 -23.68 -25.20 11.06
C SER A 31 -23.06 -24.54 12.30
N GLU A 32 -23.93 -24.01 13.17
CA GLU A 32 -23.56 -23.46 14.47
C GLU A 32 -22.92 -24.55 15.34
N SER A 33 -21.60 -24.47 15.50
CA SER A 33 -20.85 -25.35 16.41
C SER A 33 -20.74 -24.67 17.76
N SER A 34 -21.58 -25.11 18.71
CA SER A 34 -21.57 -24.66 20.09
C SER A 34 -20.35 -25.27 20.81
N VAL A 35 -19.32 -24.45 21.07
CA VAL A 35 -18.11 -24.87 21.79
C VAL A 35 -18.16 -24.33 23.22
N THR A 36 -18.72 -25.12 24.14
CA THR A 36 -18.63 -24.87 25.58
C THR A 36 -17.22 -25.19 26.08
N SER A 37 -16.40 -24.16 26.25
CA SER A 37 -15.06 -24.27 26.84
C SER A 37 -15.08 -23.83 28.31
N THR A 38 -15.09 -24.83 29.20
CA THR A 38 -14.93 -24.69 30.65
C THR A 38 -13.48 -24.30 30.96
N THR A 39 -13.27 -23.06 31.41
CA THR A 39 -11.96 -22.52 31.75
C THR A 39 -11.69 -22.66 33.25
N SER A 40 -10.72 -23.48 33.63
CA SER A 40 -10.15 -23.50 34.97
C SER A 40 -9.05 -22.44 35.08
N LEU A 41 -9.19 -21.58 36.09
CA LEU A 41 -8.35 -20.41 36.32
C LEU A 41 -7.15 -20.77 37.20
N THR A 42 -5.95 -20.54 36.69
CA THR A 42 -4.77 -20.25 37.53
C THR A 42 -4.15 -18.92 37.06
N PRO A 43 -3.98 -17.93 37.96
CA PRO A 43 -3.51 -16.60 37.60
C PRO A 43 -1.98 -16.56 37.53
N THR A 44 -1.40 -16.79 36.35
CA THR A 44 0.00 -16.42 36.08
C THR A 44 0.04 -15.02 35.47
N ASN A 45 0.61 -14.08 36.22
CA ASN A 45 0.78 -12.66 35.88
C ASN A 45 1.80 -12.48 34.75
N THR A 46 1.43 -12.85 33.53
CA THR A 46 2.05 -12.33 32.32
C THR A 46 1.16 -11.19 31.83
N ARG A 47 1.75 -10.01 31.57
CA ARG A 47 1.04 -8.88 30.96
C ARG A 47 0.69 -9.23 29.51
N SER A 48 -0.23 -10.17 29.31
CA SER A 48 -0.81 -10.40 27.99
C SER A 48 -1.71 -9.22 27.69
N THR A 49 -1.34 -8.44 26.67
CA THR A 49 -2.24 -7.52 25.96
C THR A 49 -3.33 -8.37 25.30
N ARG A 50 -4.32 -8.78 26.11
CA ARG A 50 -5.54 -9.41 25.59
C ARG A 50 -6.41 -8.30 25.03
N VAL A 51 -6.64 -8.36 23.72
CA VAL A 51 -7.72 -7.60 23.07
C VAL A 51 -9.01 -7.99 23.77
N ARG A 52 -9.66 -7.03 24.41
CA ARG A 52 -11.01 -7.16 24.94
C ARG A 52 -11.91 -6.32 24.06
N PHE A 53 -13.01 -6.90 23.61
CA PHE A 53 -14.08 -6.13 23.00
C PHE A 53 -14.73 -5.26 24.07
N ALA A 54 -15.27 -4.11 23.66
CA ALA A 54 -16.11 -3.32 24.54
C ALA A 54 -17.27 -4.19 25.03
N GLN A 55 -17.67 -4.01 26.29
CA GLN A 55 -18.77 -4.78 26.87
C GLN A 55 -20.14 -4.34 26.31
N GLU A 56 -20.19 -3.13 25.79
CA GLU A 56 -21.37 -2.51 25.19
C GLU A 56 -21.02 -2.11 23.76
N ASP A 57 -21.91 -2.44 22.83
CA ASP A 57 -21.79 -2.05 21.43
C ASP A 57 -22.42 -0.66 21.25
N GLU A 58 -21.64 0.30 20.76
CA GLU A 58 -22.18 1.58 20.30
C GLU A 58 -22.82 1.38 18.92
N VAL A 59 -24.15 1.38 18.88
CA VAL A 59 -24.91 1.30 17.62
C VAL A 59 -25.14 2.71 17.11
N PHE A 60 -24.53 3.03 15.97
CA PHE A 60 -24.78 4.28 15.25
C PHE A 60 -25.78 4.01 14.13
N GLU A 61 -26.86 4.81 14.09
CA GLU A 61 -27.76 4.81 12.95
C GLU A 61 -27.06 5.46 11.76
N VAL A 62 -26.80 4.67 10.73
CA VAL A 62 -26.26 5.16 9.46
C VAL A 62 -27.44 5.65 8.62
N LEU A 63 -27.44 6.93 8.27
CA LEU A 63 -28.44 7.52 7.37
C LEU A 63 -28.49 6.73 6.06
N HIS A 64 -29.70 6.44 5.59
CA HIS A 64 -29.87 5.80 4.30
C HIS A 64 -29.56 6.81 3.18
N VAL A 65 -28.98 6.37 2.06
CA VAL A 65 -28.53 7.25 0.96
C VAL A 65 -29.61 8.20 0.43
N LYS A 66 -30.88 7.80 0.51
CA LYS A 66 -32.04 8.61 0.08
C LYS A 66 -32.39 9.75 1.02
N ASP A 67 -31.91 9.69 2.27
CA ASP A 67 -32.19 10.68 3.30
C ASP A 67 -31.10 11.77 3.35
N PHE A 68 -30.03 11.63 2.58
CA PHE A 68 -29.04 12.68 2.41
C PHE A 68 -29.60 13.81 1.55
N SER A 69 -29.32 15.06 1.95
CA SER A 69 -29.61 16.20 1.10
C SER A 69 -28.73 16.17 -0.16
N GLU A 70 -29.19 16.76 -1.26
CA GLU A 70 -28.36 16.84 -2.47
C GLU A 70 -27.04 17.57 -2.24
N ASP A 71 -27.02 18.55 -1.33
CA ASP A 71 -25.82 19.30 -0.99
C ASP A 71 -24.84 18.42 -0.20
N ASP A 72 -25.33 17.59 0.72
CA ASP A 72 -24.49 16.60 1.42
C ASP A 72 -23.94 15.56 0.46
N ILE A 73 -24.73 15.07 -0.50
CA ILE A 73 -24.25 14.13 -1.53
C ILE A 73 -23.16 14.80 -2.37
N LYS A 74 -23.37 16.05 -2.81
CA LYS A 74 -22.36 16.79 -3.59
C LYS A 74 -21.10 17.12 -2.80
N ALA A 75 -21.19 17.25 -1.48
CA ALA A 75 -20.07 17.52 -0.60
C ALA A 75 -19.34 16.24 -0.14
N ALA A 76 -20.06 15.12 -0.04
CA ALA A 76 -19.52 13.83 0.42
C ALA A 76 -18.74 13.09 -0.66
N TRP A 77 -19.07 13.31 -1.94
CA TRP A 77 -18.50 12.59 -3.07
C TRP A 77 -17.72 13.51 -4.00
N TYR A 78 -16.57 13.02 -4.49
CA TYR A 78 -15.80 13.71 -5.52
C TYR A 78 -16.61 13.89 -6.80
N ARG A 79 -16.55 15.09 -7.36
CA ARG A 79 -17.12 15.39 -8.67
C ARG A 79 -16.30 14.71 -9.78
N PRO A 80 -16.92 14.41 -10.93
CA PRO A 80 -16.19 13.84 -12.07
C PRO A 80 -14.95 14.65 -12.46
N GLU A 81 -14.99 15.97 -12.34
CA GLU A 81 -13.88 16.88 -12.64
C GLU A 81 -12.72 16.73 -11.63
N GLU A 82 -13.03 16.68 -10.33
CA GLU A 82 -12.05 16.46 -9.26
C GLU A 82 -11.38 15.10 -9.40
N PHE A 83 -12.16 14.09 -9.77
CA PHE A 83 -11.64 12.75 -10.01
C PHE A 83 -10.70 12.68 -11.22
N ARG A 84 -11.01 13.40 -12.31
CA ARG A 84 -10.11 13.53 -13.46
C ARG A 84 -8.81 14.23 -13.07
N GLU A 85 -8.88 15.29 -12.27
CA GLU A 85 -7.70 16.00 -11.78
C GLU A 85 -6.82 15.09 -10.91
N MET A 86 -7.41 14.35 -9.96
CA MET A 86 -6.68 13.37 -9.16
C MET A 86 -6.01 12.29 -10.03
N ARG A 87 -6.70 11.77 -11.06
CA ARG A 87 -6.11 10.81 -12.01
C ARG A 87 -4.94 11.42 -12.77
N PHE A 88 -5.08 12.66 -13.24
CA PHE A 88 -4.02 13.37 -13.94
C PHE A 88 -2.79 13.57 -13.05
N GLN A 89 -2.99 13.97 -11.78
CA GLN A 89 -1.91 14.10 -10.81
C GLN A 89 -1.18 12.77 -10.58
N ILE A 90 -1.92 11.67 -10.38
CA ILE A 90 -1.34 10.33 -10.24
C ILE A 90 -0.50 9.96 -11.46
N GLN A 91 -0.99 10.20 -12.67
CA GLN A 91 -0.26 9.91 -13.91
C GLN A 91 1.02 10.73 -14.02
N ARG A 92 0.93 12.03 -13.74
CA ARG A 92 2.09 12.93 -13.72
C ARG A 92 3.13 12.44 -12.71
N ASP A 93 2.69 12.03 -11.53
CA ASP A 93 3.56 11.58 -10.45
C ASP A 93 4.25 10.26 -10.80
N ILE A 94 3.53 9.29 -11.39
CA ILE A 94 4.11 8.06 -11.94
C ILE A 94 5.17 8.38 -13.01
N PHE A 95 4.84 9.28 -13.93
CA PHE A 95 5.76 9.70 -14.99
C PHE A 95 7.04 10.33 -14.41
N LEU A 96 6.91 11.19 -13.39
CA LEU A 96 8.06 11.76 -12.67
C LEU A 96 8.90 10.67 -11.98
N MET A 97 8.26 9.67 -11.37
CA MET A 97 8.98 8.53 -10.77
C MET A 97 9.77 7.72 -11.80
N GLU A 98 9.22 7.51 -12.99
CA GLU A 98 9.86 6.71 -14.05
C GLU A 98 10.99 7.46 -14.77
N GLN A 99 10.83 8.78 -14.99
CA GLN A 99 11.84 9.60 -15.63
C GLN A 99 13.03 9.93 -14.71
N GLN A 100 12.76 10.20 -13.43
CA GLN A 100 13.79 10.68 -12.52
C GLN A 100 14.49 9.51 -11.84
N ARG A 101 15.49 8.97 -12.55
CA ARG A 101 16.22 7.77 -12.16
C ARG A 101 17.02 7.84 -10.86
N ASN A 102 17.05 8.94 -10.07
CA ASN A 102 17.51 8.91 -8.66
C ASN A 102 17.44 10.23 -7.85
N ASP A 103 17.21 11.41 -8.44
CA ASP A 103 17.44 12.69 -7.73
C ASP A 103 16.22 13.31 -7.00
N LEU A 104 14.99 12.80 -7.17
CA LEU A 104 13.85 13.20 -6.33
C LEU A 104 13.90 12.51 -4.97
N SER A 105 14.96 12.70 -4.19
CA SER A 105 15.00 12.19 -2.81
C SER A 105 14.12 13.01 -1.85
N VAL A 106 13.61 14.15 -2.30
CA VAL A 106 12.74 15.02 -1.50
C VAL A 106 11.30 14.72 -1.85
N GLU A 107 10.62 13.93 -1.01
CA GLU A 107 9.17 13.96 -0.97
C GLU A 107 8.73 15.37 -0.60
N SER A 108 7.78 15.94 -1.34
CA SER A 108 7.15 17.22 -1.01
C SER A 108 5.72 16.97 -0.52
N ASP A 109 5.13 17.92 0.18
CA ASP A 109 3.72 17.82 0.62
C ASP A 109 2.74 17.58 -0.54
N THR A 110 3.16 17.93 -1.76
CA THR A 110 2.41 17.79 -3.01
C THR A 110 2.71 16.52 -3.82
N PHE A 111 3.72 15.74 -3.44
CA PHE A 111 4.16 14.56 -4.18
C PHE A 111 4.55 13.43 -3.23
N THR A 112 3.82 12.33 -3.31
CA THR A 112 4.06 11.13 -2.51
C THR A 112 4.28 9.94 -3.41
N LYS A 113 5.41 9.24 -3.23
CA LYS A 113 5.70 8.00 -4.00
C LYS A 113 4.90 6.81 -3.50
N ARG A 114 4.49 6.88 -2.23
CA ARG A 114 3.83 5.79 -1.54
C ARG A 114 2.47 5.46 -2.14
N GLY A 115 2.21 4.19 -2.41
CA GLY A 115 0.99 3.72 -3.06
C GLY A 115 1.04 3.77 -4.59
N LEU A 116 2.05 4.42 -5.19
CA LEU A 116 2.28 4.49 -6.64
C LEU A 116 3.35 3.52 -7.12
N GLU A 117 4.09 2.86 -6.23
CA GLU A 117 5.21 1.95 -6.56
C GLU A 117 4.74 0.84 -7.51
N CYS A 118 3.54 0.33 -7.25
CA CYS A 118 2.89 -0.73 -8.00
C CYS A 118 2.32 -0.29 -9.36
N ARG A 119 2.14 1.02 -9.56
CA ARG A 119 1.61 1.62 -10.78
C ARG A 119 2.70 1.94 -11.80
N THR A 120 3.95 2.03 -11.36
CA THR A 120 5.11 2.09 -12.27
C THR A 120 5.23 0.81 -13.11
N SER A 121 5.80 0.92 -14.29
CA SER A 121 6.12 -0.22 -15.17
C SER A 121 6.97 -1.27 -14.46
N GLU A 122 8.00 -0.85 -13.72
CA GLU A 122 8.87 -1.74 -12.94
C GLU A 122 8.11 -2.45 -11.82
N GLY A 123 7.32 -1.73 -11.03
CA GLY A 123 6.55 -2.31 -9.93
C GLY A 123 5.46 -3.26 -10.41
N SER A 124 4.78 -2.90 -11.50
CA SER A 124 3.81 -3.78 -12.16
C SER A 124 4.46 -5.08 -12.64
N LEU A 125 5.61 -4.98 -13.31
CA LEU A 125 6.38 -6.14 -13.76
C LEU A 125 6.82 -7.03 -12.59
N LYS A 126 7.36 -6.44 -11.52
CA LYS A 126 7.77 -7.18 -10.31
C LYS A 126 6.60 -7.95 -9.69
N ARG A 127 5.42 -7.32 -9.56
CA ARG A 127 4.21 -8.01 -9.06
C ARG A 127 3.79 -9.16 -9.97
N SER A 128 3.78 -8.92 -11.28
CA SER A 128 3.43 -9.96 -12.27
C SER A 128 4.37 -11.16 -12.19
N GLN A 129 5.68 -10.92 -12.17
CA GLN A 129 6.69 -11.96 -12.01
C GLN A 129 6.53 -12.75 -10.70
N GLN A 130 6.24 -12.05 -9.61
CA GLN A 130 6.07 -12.70 -8.31
C GLN A 130 4.82 -13.59 -8.27
N ARG A 131 3.70 -13.15 -8.87
CA ARG A 131 2.50 -13.99 -9.04
C ARG A 131 2.81 -15.23 -9.88
N LEU A 132 3.49 -15.05 -11.00
CA LEU A 132 3.88 -16.16 -11.88
C LEU A 132 4.77 -17.18 -11.15
N LYS A 133 5.73 -16.72 -10.35
CA LYS A 133 6.58 -17.59 -9.51
C LYS A 133 5.75 -18.38 -8.50
N ALA A 134 4.79 -17.74 -7.84
CA ALA A 134 3.93 -18.40 -6.87
C ALA A 134 3.05 -19.49 -7.55
N TYR A 135 2.48 -19.18 -8.71
CA TYR A 135 1.72 -20.15 -9.51
C TYR A 135 2.59 -21.32 -9.98
N ALA A 136 3.79 -21.03 -10.50
CA ALA A 136 4.72 -22.07 -10.93
C ALA A 136 5.09 -23.02 -9.76
N ALA A 137 5.36 -22.50 -8.57
CA ALA A 137 5.68 -23.30 -7.39
C ALA A 137 4.51 -24.22 -6.96
N VAL A 138 3.28 -23.70 -6.99
CA VAL A 138 2.07 -24.49 -6.68
C VAL A 138 1.86 -25.59 -7.73
N LEU A 139 1.89 -25.26 -9.02
CA LEU A 139 1.66 -26.21 -10.10
C LEU A 139 2.73 -27.30 -10.15
N GLN A 140 4.00 -26.95 -9.94
CA GLN A 140 5.09 -27.93 -9.86
C GLN A 140 4.89 -28.89 -8.68
N THR A 141 4.47 -28.37 -7.53
CA THR A 141 4.19 -29.19 -6.33
C THR A 141 3.01 -30.12 -6.56
N GLN A 142 1.91 -29.61 -7.12
CA GLN A 142 0.74 -30.41 -7.51
C GLN A 142 1.10 -31.51 -8.51
N GLN A 143 1.82 -31.17 -9.58
CA GLN A 143 2.24 -32.13 -10.60
C GLN A 143 3.17 -33.21 -10.04
N ARG A 144 4.00 -32.89 -9.04
CA ARG A 144 4.80 -33.88 -8.32
C ARG A 144 3.91 -34.81 -7.51
N LEU A 145 3.02 -34.27 -6.68
CA LEU A 145 2.11 -35.04 -5.83
C LEU A 145 1.19 -35.97 -6.65
N TRP A 146 0.67 -35.50 -7.78
CA TRP A 146 -0.14 -36.33 -8.69
C TRP A 146 0.62 -37.51 -9.29
N ARG A 147 1.88 -37.32 -9.70
CA ARG A 147 2.72 -38.42 -10.20
C ARG A 147 2.98 -39.49 -9.14
N GLU A 148 2.95 -39.10 -7.88
CA GLU A 148 3.10 -39.99 -6.72
C GLU A 148 1.76 -40.57 -6.23
N GLY A 149 0.63 -40.18 -6.82
CA GLY A 149 -0.70 -40.59 -6.37
C GLY A 149 -1.08 -40.05 -4.98
N ARG A 150 -0.53 -38.90 -4.59
CA ARG A 150 -0.78 -38.25 -3.29
C ARG A 150 -1.54 -36.94 -3.47
N GLU A 151 -2.33 -36.60 -2.47
CA GLU A 151 -2.94 -35.28 -2.32
C GLU A 151 -2.57 -34.75 -0.94
N ASP A 152 -1.79 -33.66 -0.89
CA ASP A 152 -1.32 -33.06 0.35
C ASP A 152 -1.41 -31.53 0.24
N PRO A 153 -2.48 -30.91 0.78
CA PRO A 153 -2.66 -29.47 0.71
C PRO A 153 -1.60 -28.69 1.50
N GLU A 154 -1.03 -29.28 2.56
CA GLU A 154 -0.01 -28.61 3.38
C GLU A 154 1.31 -28.45 2.63
N GLN A 155 1.67 -29.43 1.80
CA GLN A 155 2.84 -29.29 0.92
C GLN A 155 2.66 -28.20 -0.14
N ILE A 156 1.46 -28.09 -0.72
CA ILE A 156 1.14 -27.02 -1.69
C ILE A 156 1.21 -25.65 -1.00
N ALA A 157 0.61 -25.54 0.19
CA ALA A 157 0.65 -24.32 0.98
C ALA A 157 2.08 -23.96 1.40
N ALA A 158 2.90 -24.94 1.77
CA ALA A 158 4.32 -24.72 2.10
C ALA A 158 5.10 -24.19 0.89
N ALA A 159 4.88 -24.73 -0.31
CA ALA A 159 5.50 -24.24 -1.54
C ALA A 159 5.11 -22.78 -1.85
N TYR A 160 3.83 -22.43 -1.69
CA TYR A 160 3.37 -21.05 -1.86
C TYR A 160 3.99 -20.12 -0.81
N ARG A 161 3.94 -20.51 0.47
CA ARG A 161 4.51 -19.73 1.61
C ARG A 161 5.99 -19.42 1.39
N LEU A 162 6.76 -20.38 0.87
CA LEU A 162 8.17 -20.19 0.56
C LEU A 162 8.36 -19.01 -0.41
N VAL A 163 7.60 -18.97 -1.50
CA VAL A 163 7.68 -17.89 -2.50
C VAL A 163 7.14 -16.57 -1.97
N SER A 164 6.04 -16.58 -1.23
CA SER A 164 5.39 -15.36 -0.72
C SER A 164 6.09 -14.74 0.50
N SER A 165 6.96 -15.48 1.18
CA SER A 165 7.67 -15.03 2.39
C SER A 165 8.45 -13.72 2.17
N ARG A 166 9.09 -13.56 1.01
CA ARG A 166 9.79 -12.33 0.64
C ARG A 166 8.85 -11.12 0.59
N CYS A 167 7.67 -11.28 0.02
CA CYS A 167 6.67 -10.20 -0.06
C CYS A 167 6.19 -9.79 1.33
N LEU A 168 5.97 -10.75 2.22
CA LEU A 168 5.62 -10.50 3.61
C LEU A 168 6.71 -9.69 4.32
N GLY A 169 7.98 -10.07 4.16
CA GLY A 169 9.11 -9.35 4.73
C GLY A 169 9.20 -7.91 4.21
N MET A 170 9.05 -7.71 2.90
CA MET A 170 9.05 -6.37 2.31
C MET A 170 7.88 -5.50 2.81
N ALA A 171 6.68 -6.07 2.92
CA ALA A 171 5.52 -5.35 3.43
C ALA A 171 5.70 -4.95 4.90
N LEU A 172 6.29 -5.83 5.72
CA LEU A 172 6.62 -5.53 7.10
C LEU A 172 7.64 -4.39 7.22
N LEU A 173 8.73 -4.46 6.45
CA LEU A 173 9.76 -3.41 6.42
C LEU A 173 9.17 -2.06 6.00
N GLN A 174 8.32 -2.07 4.97
CA GLN A 174 7.62 -0.87 4.52
C GLN A 174 6.74 -0.30 5.64
N GLY A 175 5.92 -1.13 6.29
CA GLY A 175 5.05 -0.69 7.39
C GLY A 175 5.82 -0.10 8.59
N ILE A 176 7.02 -0.62 8.89
CA ILE A 176 7.89 -0.05 9.92
C ILE A 176 8.38 1.33 9.50
N GLN A 177 8.87 1.48 8.26
CA GLN A 177 9.32 2.77 7.73
C GLN A 177 8.18 3.80 7.78
N ASP A 178 7.01 3.39 7.31
CA ASP A 178 5.80 4.21 7.28
C ASP A 178 5.42 4.73 8.69
N HIS A 179 5.53 3.86 9.70
CA HIS A 179 5.30 4.24 11.08
C HIS A 179 6.33 5.26 11.59
N HIS A 180 7.59 5.15 11.17
CA HIS A 180 8.62 6.14 11.49
C HIS A 180 8.34 7.49 10.82
N ASP A 181 8.01 7.50 9.54
CA ASP A 181 7.75 8.72 8.77
C ASP A 181 6.57 9.51 9.37
N VAL A 182 5.51 8.80 9.81
CA VAL A 182 4.36 9.44 10.48
C VAL A 182 4.77 10.05 11.82
N ARG A 183 5.57 9.34 12.62
CA ARG A 183 6.04 9.87 13.92
C ARG A 183 6.89 11.12 13.73
N GLU A 184 7.76 11.16 12.74
CA GLU A 184 8.61 12.34 12.48
C GLU A 184 7.77 13.58 12.12
N ARG A 185 6.76 13.44 11.25
CA ARG A 185 5.87 14.56 10.85
C ARG A 185 5.12 15.19 12.02
N THR A 186 4.74 14.40 13.03
CA THR A 186 4.00 14.93 14.20
C THR A 186 4.85 15.82 15.13
N VAL A 187 6.17 15.73 15.06
CA VAL A 187 7.08 16.47 15.96
C VAL A 187 7.41 17.87 15.41
N GLU A 188 7.25 18.09 14.10
CA GLU A 188 7.69 19.31 13.41
C GLU A 188 6.66 20.45 13.36
N THR A 189 5.57 20.37 14.14
CA THR A 189 4.70 21.54 14.38
C THR A 189 4.99 22.16 15.75
N PRO A 190 6.09 22.92 15.91
CA PRO A 190 6.17 23.83 17.03
C PRO A 190 5.07 24.87 16.81
N SER A 191 4.08 24.80 17.69
CA SER A 191 3.02 25.76 17.95
C SER A 191 3.51 27.21 17.86
N GLN A 192 3.59 27.76 16.66
CA GLN A 192 3.48 29.19 16.45
C GLN A 192 1.99 29.51 16.38
N SER A 193 1.31 29.33 17.52
CA SER A 193 0.04 29.97 17.79
C SER A 193 0.31 31.45 18.11
N SER A 194 0.89 32.19 17.16
CA SER A 194 0.70 33.63 17.16
C SER A 194 -0.72 33.84 16.65
N ASN A 195 -1.65 34.02 17.58
CA ASN A 195 -3.00 34.47 17.27
C ASN A 195 -2.94 35.58 16.21
N PRO A 196 -3.46 35.37 14.99
CA PRO A 196 -3.76 36.51 14.15
C PRO A 196 -4.96 37.19 14.80
N SER A 197 -4.68 38.25 15.55
CA SER A 197 -5.68 39.26 15.85
C SER A 197 -6.29 39.62 14.49
N CYS A 198 -7.57 39.28 14.28
CA CYS A 198 -8.32 39.68 13.10
C CYS A 198 -8.04 41.17 12.84
N PRO A 199 -7.36 41.53 11.74
CA PRO A 199 -7.32 42.91 11.32
C PRO A 199 -8.75 43.25 10.91
N VAL A 200 -9.30 44.26 11.58
CA VAL A 200 -10.51 44.95 11.12
C VAL A 200 -10.21 45.42 9.69
N LEU A 201 -11.00 44.96 8.73
CA LEU A 201 -10.99 45.46 7.37
C LEU A 201 -11.44 46.92 7.41
N GLU A 202 -10.50 47.85 7.26
CA GLU A 202 -10.80 49.20 6.82
C GLU A 202 -10.78 49.17 5.29
N ASP A 203 -11.92 49.52 4.70
CA ASP A 203 -12.12 49.65 3.26
C ASP A 203 -11.35 50.89 2.78
N ASP A 204 -10.10 50.70 2.35
CA ASP A 204 -9.36 51.70 1.59
C ASP A 204 -9.18 51.17 0.15
N ASP A 205 -10.06 51.67 -0.72
CA ASP A 205 -9.82 51.78 -2.16
C ASP A 205 -8.52 52.56 -2.37
N ASP A 206 -7.53 52.03 -3.10
CA ASP A 206 -6.62 52.80 -3.98
C ASP A 206 -5.60 51.87 -4.70
N ASP A 207 -5.75 51.81 -6.02
CA ASP A 207 -4.76 51.83 -7.11
C ASP A 207 -3.51 50.90 -7.15
N GLU A 208 -3.49 50.13 -8.24
CA GLU A 208 -2.37 49.73 -9.12
C GLU A 208 -0.92 49.83 -8.61
N ASP A 209 -0.22 48.68 -8.49
CA ASP A 209 1.08 48.53 -9.17
C ASP A 209 1.49 47.07 -9.40
N ASP A 210 1.89 46.78 -10.63
CA ASP A 210 2.22 45.49 -11.22
C ASP A 210 3.74 45.26 -11.12
N SER A 211 4.21 44.47 -10.15
CA SER A 211 5.62 44.05 -10.10
C SER A 211 5.82 42.60 -9.67
N CYS A 212 5.88 41.72 -10.67
CA CYS A 212 6.14 40.30 -10.53
C CYS A 212 7.66 40.04 -10.42
N ALA A 213 8.16 39.83 -9.19
CA ALA A 213 9.55 39.45 -8.94
C ALA A 213 9.68 37.92 -8.71
N PRO A 214 10.63 37.22 -9.36
CA PRO A 214 10.80 35.78 -9.19
C PRO A 214 11.57 35.43 -7.91
N ASN A 215 10.92 34.70 -7.01
CA ASN A 215 11.53 34.15 -5.79
C ASN A 215 12.56 33.06 -6.13
N LYS A 216 13.78 33.19 -5.60
CA LYS A 216 14.86 32.19 -5.74
C LYS A 216 14.65 31.04 -4.73
N PRO A 217 14.83 29.77 -5.15
CA PRO A 217 14.69 28.62 -4.26
C PRO A 217 15.85 28.55 -3.26
N LYS A 218 15.52 28.28 -1.98
CA LYS A 218 16.49 28.02 -0.92
C LYS A 218 16.93 26.55 -0.99
N GLU A 219 18.23 26.31 -1.14
CA GLU A 219 18.81 24.96 -1.09
C GLU A 219 18.69 24.37 0.32
N CYS A 220 18.00 23.24 0.46
CA CYS A 220 17.91 22.50 1.71
C CYS A 220 18.97 21.39 1.71
N LYS A 221 20.02 21.54 2.53
CA LYS A 221 21.18 20.63 2.66
C LYS A 221 21.09 19.82 3.94
N ILE A 222 20.09 18.97 4.09
CA ILE A 222 20.02 17.99 5.18
C ILE A 222 19.42 16.72 4.56
N ILE A 223 19.78 15.53 5.06
CA ILE A 223 19.34 14.19 4.59
C ILE A 223 20.26 13.57 3.52
N SER A 224 21.55 13.39 3.82
CA SER A 224 22.41 12.44 3.08
C SER A 224 22.89 11.25 3.92
N SER A 225 22.87 11.34 5.26
CA SER A 225 23.57 10.36 6.11
C SER A 225 22.72 9.17 6.61
N ARG A 226 21.38 9.21 6.53
CA ARG A 226 20.51 8.17 7.14
C ARG A 226 20.28 6.92 6.27
N ARG A 227 20.51 6.99 4.96
CA ARG A 227 20.16 5.89 4.03
C ARG A 227 21.15 4.70 4.04
N LEU A 228 22.33 4.87 4.63
CA LEU A 228 23.37 3.82 4.66
C LEU A 228 23.21 2.82 5.81
N ALA A 229 22.62 3.20 6.94
CA ALA A 229 22.50 2.31 8.11
C ALA A 229 21.47 1.18 7.92
N VAL A 230 20.40 1.40 7.14
CA VAL A 230 19.32 0.41 6.95
C VAL A 230 19.73 -0.72 5.99
N LEU A 231 20.74 -0.51 5.14
CA LEU A 231 21.17 -1.51 4.16
C LEU A 231 22.10 -2.59 4.76
N GLU A 232 22.75 -2.34 5.89
CA GLU A 232 23.65 -3.33 6.53
C GLU A 232 22.87 -4.43 7.26
N ASP A 233 21.69 -4.13 7.83
CA ASP A 233 20.87 -5.13 8.53
C ASP A 233 20.19 -6.13 7.58
N ILE A 234 19.91 -5.73 6.33
CA ILE A 234 19.24 -6.59 5.33
C ILE A 234 20.18 -7.69 4.81
N LYS A 235 21.49 -7.44 4.80
CA LYS A 235 22.49 -8.40 4.30
C LYS A 235 22.63 -9.63 5.21
N ILE A 236 22.20 -9.53 6.46
CA ILE A 236 22.18 -10.63 7.44
C ILE A 236 21.00 -11.58 7.19
N LEU A 237 19.89 -11.12 6.60
CA LEU A 237 18.70 -11.95 6.37
C LEU A 237 18.65 -12.62 4.99
N SER A 238 19.35 -12.11 3.98
CA SER A 238 19.39 -12.72 2.64
C SER A 238 20.58 -13.67 2.41
N GLY A 239 21.45 -13.82 3.42
CA GLY A 239 22.78 -14.42 3.28
C GLY A 239 22.92 -15.86 3.76
N ALA A 240 21.94 -16.75 3.53
CA ALA A 240 22.15 -18.19 3.62
C ALA A 240 20.94 -18.96 3.07
N SER A 241 21.02 -19.50 1.84
CA SER A 241 20.57 -20.88 1.49
C SER A 241 20.17 -21.12 0.02
N GLU A 242 20.06 -20.11 -0.85
CA GLU A 242 19.31 -20.29 -2.11
C GLU A 242 20.11 -20.64 -3.38
N LEU A 243 21.34 -21.19 -3.28
CA LEU A 243 22.14 -21.53 -4.48
C LEU A 243 22.64 -22.98 -4.58
N GLU A 244 22.39 -23.87 -3.63
CA GLU A 244 22.86 -25.27 -3.75
C GLU A 244 21.77 -26.34 -3.97
N LEU A 245 20.48 -26.00 -3.97
CA LEU A 245 19.45 -27.04 -3.91
C LEU A 245 18.89 -27.52 -5.27
N TRP A 246 19.31 -26.98 -6.41
CA TRP A 246 18.72 -27.31 -7.73
C TRP A 246 19.71 -27.93 -8.75
N SER A 247 20.96 -28.22 -8.39
CA SER A 247 21.95 -28.80 -9.33
C SER A 247 22.17 -30.31 -9.21
N ALA A 248 21.56 -31.02 -8.25
CA ALA A 248 21.72 -32.46 -8.11
C ALA A 248 20.60 -33.23 -8.82
N SER A 249 20.71 -33.36 -10.14
CA SER A 249 19.98 -34.39 -10.90
C SER A 249 20.81 -35.68 -10.88
N PRO A 250 20.37 -36.77 -10.22
CA PRO A 250 21.08 -38.04 -10.33
C PRO A 250 20.83 -38.63 -11.72
N ALA A 251 21.89 -38.67 -12.53
CA ALA A 251 21.94 -39.51 -13.71
C ALA A 251 21.78 -40.98 -13.28
N ALA A 252 20.65 -41.57 -13.61
CA ALA A 252 20.41 -43.00 -13.44
C ALA A 252 21.18 -43.77 -14.53
N ALA A 253 21.94 -44.76 -14.09
CA ALA A 253 22.59 -45.80 -14.88
C ALA A 253 21.61 -46.93 -15.22
#